data_AF-A0A497D2A7-F1
#
_entry.id   AF-A0A497D2A7-F1
#
_cell.length_a   1.000
_cell.length_b   1.000
_cell.length_c   1.000
_cell.angle_alpha   90.00
_cell.angle_beta   90.00
_cell.angle_gamma   90.00
#
_symmetry.space_group_name_H-M   'P 1'
#
loop_
_entity.id
_entity.type
_entity.pdbx_description
1 polymer ?
#
loop_
_entity_poly.entity_id
_entity_poly.type
_entity_poly.pdbx_seq_one_letter_code
_entity_poly.pdbx_strand_id
1 'polypeptide(L)' 'MSVIIFLIIIGILVAGGFLAGFIWAVKSGQYDDTYSPSVRMLFDDAKPPKKKTLTRKKRTHSLTM' A
#
# COMPACT_ATOMS: atom_id res chain seq x y z
N MET A 1 -28.57 -15.09 37.73
CA MET A 1 -27.13 -15.46 37.70
C MET A 1 -26.65 -15.99 36.35
N SER A 2 -27.49 -16.63 35.53
CA SER A 2 -27.10 -17.11 34.18
C SER A 2 -26.76 -16.00 33.18
N VAL A 3 -27.48 -14.87 33.21
CA VAL A 3 -27.28 -13.75 32.26
C VAL A 3 -25.88 -13.13 32.39
N ILE A 4 -25.33 -13.05 33.60
CA ILE A 4 -23.99 -12.48 33.84
C ILE A 4 -22.93 -13.33 33.15
N ILE A 5 -23.03 -14.66 33.24
CA ILE A 5 -22.09 -15.59 32.61
C ILE A 5 -22.16 -15.45 31.07
N PHE A 6 -23.37 -15.32 30.51
CA PHE A 6 -23.56 -15.10 29.08
C PHE A 6 -22.92 -13.79 28.59
N LEU A 7 -23.10 -12.69 29.34
CA LEU A 7 -22.49 -11.39 29.01
C LEU A 7 -20.97 -11.44 29.08
N ILE A 8 -20.39 -12.17 30.04
CA ILE A 8 -18.93 -12.36 30.14
C ILE A 8 -18.41 -13.07 28.89
N ILE A 9 -19.05 -14.15 28.45
CA ILE A 9 -18.63 -14.90 27.26
C ILE A 9 -18.68 -14.00 26.02
N ILE A 10 -19.77 -13.27 25.82
CA ILE A 10 -19.87 -12.32 24.70
C ILE A 10 -18.80 -11.24 24.79
N GLY A 11 -18.53 -10.70 25.97
CA GLY A 11 -17.48 -9.69 26.17
C GLY A 11 -16.11 -10.20 25.78
N ILE A 12 -15.76 -11.44 26.16
CA ILE A 12 -14.50 -12.09 25.80
C ILE A 12 -14.43 -12.32 24.28
N LEU A 13 -15.53 -12.75 23.65
CA LEU A 13 -15.57 -12.93 22.20
C LEU A 13 -15.37 -11.62 21.45
N VAL A 14 -16.01 -10.54 21.88
CA VAL A 14 -15.86 -9.20 21.28
C VAL A 14 -14.43 -8.70 21.46
N ALA A 15 -13.88 -8.78 22.68
CA ALA A 15 -12.51 -8.36 22.96
C ALA A 15 -11.48 -9.17 22.16
N GLY A 16 -11.65 -10.50 22.10
CA GLY A 16 -10.81 -11.39 21.31
C GLY A 16 -10.91 -11.14 19.81
N GLY A 17 -12.12 -10.88 19.30
CA GLY A 17 -12.35 -10.52 17.90
C GLY A 17 -11.69 -9.20 17.53
N PHE A 18 -11.80 -8.17 18.38
CA PHE A 18 -11.11 -6.91 18.20
C PHE A 18 -9.59 -7.08 18.20
N LEU A 19 -9.05 -7.85 19.14
CA LEU A 19 -7.61 -8.12 19.23
C LEU A 19 -7.10 -8.88 18.01
N ALA A 20 -7.82 -9.91 17.55
CA ALA A 20 -7.47 -10.67 16.36
C ALA A 20 -7.49 -9.80 15.10
N GLY A 21 -8.53 -8.98 14.94
CA GLY A 21 -8.63 -8.00 13.85
C GLY A 21 -7.50 -6.97 13.88
N PHE A 22 -7.16 -6.46 15.06
CA PHE A 22 -6.03 -5.55 15.25
C PHE A 22 -4.70 -6.18 14.84
N ILE A 23 -4.41 -7.41 15.31
CA ILE A 23 -3.18 -8.13 14.95
C ILE A 23 -3.13 -8.38 13.44
N TRP A 24 -4.25 -8.76 12.82
CA TRP A 24 -4.32 -8.95 11.36
C TRP A 24 -4.03 -7.67 10.60
N ALA A 25 -4.62 -6.54 11.00
CA ALA A 25 -4.40 -5.24 10.38
C ALA A 25 -2.92 -4.80 10.49
N VAL A 26 -2.30 -4.92 11.66
CA VAL A 26 -0.88 -4.62 11.86
C VAL A 26 0.01 -5.52 10.99
N LYS A 27 -0.29 -6.83 10.96
CA LYS A 27 0.50 -7.80 10.19
C LYS A 27 0.29 -7.67 8.67
N SER A 28 -0.83 -7.10 8.23
CA SER A 28 -1.14 -6.89 6.81
C SER A 28 -0.29 -5.81 6.13
N GLY A 29 0.58 -5.12 6.87
CA GLY A 29 1.46 -4.10 6.30
C GLY A 29 0.72 -2.83 5.86
N GLN A 30 -0.52 -2.64 6.32
CA GLN A 30 -1.31 -1.44 5.99
C GLN A 30 -0.65 -0.14 6.49
N TYR A 31 0.32 -0.25 7.39
CA TYR A 31 1.15 0.85 7.92
C TYR A 31 2.49 1.04 7.18
N ASP A 32 2.80 0.22 6.17
CA ASP A 32 4.07 0.32 5.44
C ASP A 32 4.11 1.50 4.46
N ASP A 33 2.98 2.14 4.16
CA ASP A 33 2.92 3.38 3.38
C ASP A 33 3.35 4.59 4.23
N THR A 34 4.62 4.60 4.60
CA THR A 34 5.29 5.65 5.37
C THR A 34 5.69 6.85 4.50
N TYR A 35 5.49 6.78 3.18
CA TYR A 35 5.88 7.82 2.23
C TYR A 35 4.66 8.36 1.48
N SER A 36 4.05 9.37 2.09
CA SER A 36 2.88 10.06 1.53
C SER A 36 3.15 10.60 0.10
N PRO A 37 2.20 10.46 -0.83
CA PRO A 37 2.34 10.95 -2.21
C PRO A 37 2.70 12.44 -2.29
N SER A 38 2.29 13.24 -1.30
CA SER A 38 2.60 14.68 -1.20
C SER A 38 4.11 14.97 -1.14
N VAL A 39 4.88 14.08 -0.49
CA VAL A 39 6.34 14.22 -0.37
C VAL A 39 7.02 13.90 -1.70
N ARG A 40 6.52 12.89 -2.43
CA ARG A 40 7.05 12.53 -3.74
C ARG A 40 6.86 13.65 -4.75
N MET A 41 5.67 14.27 -4.78
CA MET A 41 5.37 15.37 -5.70
C MET A 41 6.26 16.60 -5.44
N LEU A 42 6.45 16.99 -4.18
CA LEU A 42 7.24 18.18 -3.83
C LEU A 42 8.74 18.06 -4.19
N PHE A 43 9.29 16.84 -4.16
CA PHE A 43 10.70 16.60 -4.46
C PHE A 43 10.97 16.05 -5.88
N ASP A 44 9.96 15.51 -6.58
CA ASP A 44 10.10 15.13 -8.00
C ASP A 44 10.05 16.34 -8.94
N ASP A 45 9.33 17.41 -8.59
CA ASP A 45 9.33 18.67 -9.37
C ASP A 45 10.68 19.42 -9.30
N ALA A 46 11.52 19.10 -8.31
CA ALA A 46 12.85 19.68 -8.15
C ALA A 46 13.94 18.99 -9.00
N LYS A 47 13.64 17.86 -9.67
CA LYS A 47 14.61 17.19 -10.53
C LYS A 47 14.66 17.92 -11.89
N PRO A 48 15.84 18.38 -12.35
CA PRO A 48 15.97 18.91 -13.69
C PRO A 48 15.50 17.84 -14.68
N PRO A 49 14.80 18.21 -15.77
CA PRO A 49 14.24 17.25 -16.71
C PRO A 49 15.37 16.34 -17.20
N LYS A 50 15.36 15.07 -16.77
CA LYS A 50 16.20 14.05 -17.40
C LYS A 50 15.79 14.07 -18.86
N LYS A 51 16.67 14.60 -19.72
CA LYS A 51 16.53 14.51 -21.18
C LYS A 51 16.13 13.07 -21.46
N LYS A 52 14.88 12.88 -21.89
CA LYS A 52 14.45 11.62 -22.48
C LYS A 52 15.33 11.49 -23.71
N THR A 53 16.43 10.75 -23.59
CA THR A 53 17.21 10.33 -24.74
C THR A 53 16.24 9.49 -25.54
N LEU A 54 15.59 10.13 -26.51
CA LEU A 54 14.81 9.48 -27.53
C LEU A 54 15.80 8.57 -28.25
N THR A 55 15.88 7.32 -27.81
CA THR A 55 16.39 6.24 -28.65
C THR A 55 15.42 6.13 -29.81
N ARG A 56 15.67 6.98 -30.82
CA ARG A 56 15.17 6.84 -32.18
C ARG A 56 15.65 5.48 -32.65
N LYS A 57 14.84 4.46 -32.38
CA LYS A 57 14.94 3.12 -32.95
C LYS A 57 14.88 3.30 -34.46
N LYS A 58 16.04 3.45 -35.10
CA LYS A 58 16.23 3.34 -36.55
C LYS A 58 15.71 1.96 -36.93
N ARG A 59 14.44 1.86 -37.34
CA ARG A 59 13.99 0.77 -38.20
C ARG A 59 14.54 1.06 -39.59
N THR A 60 15.80 0.69 -39.77
CA THR A 60 16.31 0.27 -41.08
C THR A 60 15.62 -1.04 -41.44
N HIS A 61 14.56 -0.95 -42.24
CA HIS A 61 14.32 -1.90 -43.31
C HIS A 61 14.63 -1.09 -44.57
N SER A 62 15.88 -0.95 -45.01
CA SER A 62 16.57 -1.90 -45.89
C SER A 62 15.62 -2.75 -46.73
N LEU A 63 15.55 -2.37 -48.01
CA LEU A 63 15.57 -3.23 -49.20
C LEU A 63 14.61 -4.43 -49.17
N THR A 64 13.58 -4.45 -50.03
CA THR A 64 13.63 -4.98 -51.40
C THR A 64 12.22 -5.06 -52.00
N MET A 65 12.16 -4.76 -53.30
CA MET A 65 11.06 -4.92 -54.27
C MET A 65 9.94 -3.89 -54.27
#